data_AF-A0A2M7DCN7-F1
#
_entry.id   AF-A0A2M7DCN7-F1
#
_cell.length_a   1.000
_cell.length_b   1.000
_cell.length_c   1.000
_cell.angle_alpha   90.00
_cell.angle_beta   90.00
_cell.angle_gamma   90.00
#
_symmetry.space_group_name_H-M   'P 1'
#
loop_
_entity.id
_entity.type
_entity.pdbx_description
1 polymer ?
#
loop_
_entity_poly.entity_id
_entity_poly.type
_entity_poly.pdbx_seq_one_letter_code
_entity_poly.pdbx_strand_id
1 'polypeptide(L)'
;MKSKKTLILYFLIFCCLASLYSTSSAKAVCPICTIAVCAGVGLSRWLGIDDMVTGLWLGGLFVLLSISTIAWLKRKNFHFKADKIVISLGYYLIVLIPLYLMGIMGHPLNTFWGIDKLLFGIIIGSVAFSAGVVWHYYLKKKNNGRSY
;
A
#
# COMPACT_ATOMS: atom_id res chain seq x y z
N MET A 1 34.31 -16.40 11.45
CA MET A 1 32.87 -16.38 11.09
C MET A 1 32.13 -15.06 11.36
N LYS A 2 32.50 -14.26 12.38
CA LYS A 2 31.90 -12.92 12.66
C LYS A 2 32.12 -11.89 11.53
N SER A 3 33.33 -11.82 10.97
CA SER A 3 33.70 -10.80 9.96
C SER A 3 32.88 -10.87 8.66
N LYS A 4 32.57 -12.07 8.13
CA LYS A 4 31.76 -12.23 6.91
C LYS A 4 30.31 -11.74 7.09
N LYS A 5 29.72 -11.91 8.28
CA LYS A 5 28.34 -11.44 8.57
C LYS A 5 28.28 -9.92 8.65
N THR A 6 29.29 -9.28 9.25
CA THR A 6 29.40 -7.82 9.31
C THR A 6 29.61 -7.20 7.92
N LEU A 7 30.40 -7.84 7.05
CA LEU A 7 30.61 -7.39 5.67
C LEU A 7 29.32 -7.49 4.82
N ILE A 8 28.56 -8.57 4.97
CA ILE A 8 27.26 -8.76 4.30
C ILE A 8 26.24 -7.72 4.79
N LEU A 9 26.26 -7.39 6.09
CA LEU A 9 25.40 -6.35 6.66
C LEU A 9 25.73 -4.96 6.10
N TYR A 10 27.02 -4.59 6.02
CA TYR A 10 27.41 -3.32 5.39
C TYR A 10 27.11 -3.27 3.89
N PHE A 11 27.25 -4.39 3.17
CA PHE A 11 26.88 -4.47 1.76
C PHE A 11 25.37 -4.33 1.54
N LEU A 12 24.54 -4.91 2.40
CA LEU A 12 23.08 -4.73 2.37
C LEU A 12 22.67 -3.30 2.70
N ILE A 13 23.32 -2.67 3.69
CA ILE A 13 23.08 -1.26 4.04
C ILE A 13 23.49 -0.32 2.89
N PHE A 14 24.65 -0.57 2.26
CA PHE A 14 25.12 0.21 1.12
C PHE A 14 24.21 0.05 -0.11
N CYS A 15 23.72 -1.16 -0.37
CA CYS A 15 22.75 -1.42 -1.45
C CYS A 15 21.38 -0.76 -1.16
N CYS A 16 20.97 -0.72 0.11
CA CYS A 16 19.77 -0.01 0.55
C CYS A 16 19.92 1.51 0.39
N LEU A 17 21.06 2.09 0.74
CA LEU A 17 21.35 3.51 0.55
C LEU A 17 21.49 3.88 -0.95
N ALA A 18 22.07 3.01 -1.77
CA ALA A 18 22.20 3.22 -3.21
C ALA A 18 20.84 3.19 -3.94
N SER A 19 19.89 2.38 -3.45
CA SER A 19 18.52 2.34 -4.01
C SER A 19 17.68 3.57 -3.64
N LEU A 20 18.05 4.33 -2.60
CA LEU A 20 17.45 5.64 -2.29
C LEU A 20 17.86 6.74 -3.28
N TYR A 21 19.00 6.59 -3.96
CA TYR A 21 19.53 7.60 -4.89
C TYR A 21 18.96 7.50 -6.32
N SER A 22 18.21 6.44 -6.63
CA SER A 22 17.56 6.29 -7.94
C SER A 22 16.25 7.09 -7.99
N THR A 23 16.37 8.41 -8.06
CA THR A 23 15.24 9.32 -8.30
C THR A 23 14.84 9.29 -9.78
N SER A 24 14.27 8.18 -10.23
CA SER A 24 13.58 8.14 -11.51
C SER A 24 12.30 8.98 -11.42
N SER A 25 12.06 9.80 -12.44
CA SER A 25 10.95 10.75 -12.56
C SER A 25 9.67 10.26 -11.91
N ALA A 26 9.10 11.12 -11.04
CA ALA A 26 7.87 10.91 -10.26
C ALA A 26 6.87 9.98 -10.95
N LYS A 27 6.96 8.68 -10.62
CA LYS A 27 5.91 7.72 -10.92
C LYS A 27 4.78 7.96 -9.91
N ALA A 28 3.54 7.61 -10.28
CA ALA A 28 2.37 7.78 -9.42
C ALA A 28 2.45 6.99 -8.09
N VAL A 29 3.35 6.00 -8.00
CA VAL A 29 3.79 5.36 -6.74
C VAL A 29 5.28 5.61 -6.57
N CYS A 30 5.68 6.11 -5.41
CA CYS A 30 7.07 6.12 -5.03
C CYS A 30 7.43 4.75 -4.40
N PRO A 31 8.35 3.96 -4.99
CA PRO A 31 8.65 2.60 -4.54
C PRO A 31 9.04 2.52 -3.05
N ILE A 32 9.70 3.57 -2.55
CA ILE A 32 10.09 3.64 -1.14
C ILE A 32 8.88 3.66 -0.20
N CYS A 33 7.76 4.29 -0.59
CA CYS A 33 6.55 4.37 0.21
C CYS A 33 5.92 2.98 0.35
N THR A 34 5.89 2.21 -0.74
CA THR A 34 5.37 0.85 -0.72
C THR A 34 6.21 -0.04 0.18
N ILE A 35 7.54 0.04 0.07
CA ILE A 35 8.45 -0.76 0.92
C ILE A 35 8.30 -0.35 2.39
N ALA A 36 8.25 0.95 2.68
CA ALA A 36 8.08 1.47 4.03
C ALA A 36 6.74 1.05 4.64
N VAL A 37 5.64 1.11 3.89
CA VAL A 37 4.31 0.66 4.33
C VAL A 37 4.31 -0.84 4.59
N CYS A 38 4.83 -1.66 3.67
CA CYS A 38 4.90 -3.11 3.84
C CYS A 38 5.76 -3.52 5.04
N ALA A 39 6.94 -2.89 5.19
CA ALA A 39 7.81 -3.12 6.34
C ALA A 39 7.15 -2.65 7.65
N GLY A 40 6.49 -1.50 7.63
CA GLY A 40 5.76 -0.93 8.77
C GLY A 40 4.60 -1.83 9.23
N VAL A 41 3.83 -2.41 8.31
CA VAL A 41 2.76 -3.35 8.64
C VAL A 41 3.30 -4.62 9.29
N GLY A 42 4.38 -5.20 8.73
CA GLY A 42 5.03 -6.39 9.31
C GLY A 42 5.59 -6.11 10.71
N LEU A 43 6.27 -4.97 10.87
CA LEU A 43 6.85 -4.55 12.14
C LEU A 43 5.76 -4.26 13.19
N SER A 44 4.68 -3.59 12.79
CA SER A 44 3.56 -3.25 13.69
C SER A 44 2.93 -4.50 14.31
N ARG A 45 2.78 -5.57 13.52
CA ARG A 45 2.26 -6.85 14.04
C ARG A 45 3.24 -7.55 14.97
N TRP A 46 4.55 -7.41 14.73
CA TRP A 46 5.57 -7.93 15.66
C TRP A 46 5.55 -7.19 17.01
N LEU A 47 5.28 -5.87 17.01
CA LEU A 47 5.11 -5.08 18.24
C LEU A 47 3.74 -5.27 18.92
N GLY A 48 2.81 -6.02 18.33
CA GLY A 48 1.46 -6.20 18.88
C GLY A 48 0.56 -4.96 18.78
N ILE A 49 0.81 -4.08 17.80
CA ILE A 49 -0.04 -2.92 17.50
C ILE A 49 -1.39 -3.40 16.96
N ASP A 50 -2.48 -2.69 17.29
CA ASP A 50 -3.84 -3.05 16.88
C ASP A 50 -3.97 -3.14 15.34
N ASP A 51 -4.62 -4.22 14.88
CA ASP A 51 -4.77 -4.53 13.45
C ASP A 51 -5.61 -3.50 12.68
N MET A 52 -6.33 -2.60 13.37
CA MET A 52 -7.05 -1.50 12.71
C MET A 52 -6.08 -0.51 12.04
N VAL A 53 -4.93 -0.22 12.68
CA VAL A 53 -3.94 0.72 12.14
C VAL A 53 -3.22 0.13 10.93
N THR A 54 -2.84 -1.15 11.02
CA THR A 54 -2.20 -1.87 9.91
C THR A 54 -3.16 -2.03 8.74
N GLY A 55 -4.45 -2.24 9.01
CA GLY A 55 -5.52 -2.24 8.01
C GLY A 55 -5.63 -0.91 7.29
N LEU A 56 -5.59 0.22 8.01
CA LEU A 56 -5.66 1.55 7.40
C LEU A 56 -4.50 1.81 6.43
N TRP A 57 -3.30 1.36 6.78
CA TRP A 57 -2.12 1.44 5.92
C TRP A 57 -2.26 0.56 4.67
N LEU A 58 -2.78 -0.66 4.82
CA LEU A 58 -3.05 -1.56 3.69
C LEU A 58 -4.11 -0.99 2.74
N GLY A 59 -5.18 -0.39 3.26
CA GLY A 59 -6.22 0.25 2.45
C GLY A 59 -5.67 1.37 1.58
N GLY A 60 -4.85 2.25 2.15
CA GLY A 60 -4.15 3.30 1.40
C GLY A 60 -3.23 2.75 0.32
N LEU A 61 -2.48 1.69 0.63
CA LEU A 61 -1.60 1.03 -0.33
C LEU A 61 -2.39 0.44 -1.51
N PHE A 62 -3.53 -0.20 -1.27
CA PHE A 62 -4.35 -0.77 -2.34
C PHE A 62 -4.91 0.30 -3.28
N VAL A 63 -5.35 1.44 -2.76
CA VAL A 63 -5.82 2.57 -3.58
C VAL A 63 -4.69 3.10 -4.47
N LEU A 64 -3.51 3.34 -3.90
CA LEU A 64 -2.34 3.83 -4.63
C LEU A 64 -1.86 2.87 -5.72
N LEU A 65 -1.81 1.57 -5.42
CA LEU A 65 -1.46 0.52 -6.37
C LEU A 65 -2.50 0.44 -7.49
N SER A 66 -3.80 0.44 -7.15
CA SER A 66 -4.89 0.36 -8.12
C SER A 66 -4.83 1.50 -9.13
N ILE A 67 -4.75 2.76 -8.66
CA ILE A 67 -4.69 3.96 -9.52
C ILE A 67 -3.48 3.89 -10.44
N SER A 68 -2.34 3.45 -9.91
CA SER A 68 -1.08 3.43 -10.66
C SER A 68 -1.02 2.30 -11.68
N THR A 69 -1.58 1.14 -11.37
CA THR A 69 -1.73 0.03 -12.32
C THR A 69 -2.66 0.41 -13.45
N ILE A 70 -3.78 1.08 -13.16
CA ILE A 70 -4.68 1.62 -14.19
C ILE A 70 -3.95 2.65 -15.08
N ALA A 71 -3.18 3.56 -14.47
CA ALA A 71 -2.40 4.55 -15.20
C ALA A 71 -1.29 3.91 -16.06
N TRP A 72 -0.66 2.84 -15.58
CA TRP A 72 0.31 2.08 -16.35
C TRP A 72 -0.33 1.33 -17.52
N LEU A 73 -1.49 0.69 -17.32
CA LEU A 73 -2.23 -0.02 -18.36
C LEU A 73 -2.69 0.93 -19.48
N LYS A 74 -3.20 2.12 -19.11
CA LYS A 74 -3.52 3.19 -20.06
C LYS A 74 -2.32 3.63 -20.91
N ARG A 75 -1.12 3.75 -20.32
CA ARG A 75 0.10 4.09 -21.08
C ARG A 75 0.49 3.00 -22.09
N LYS A 76 0.08 1.75 -21.86
CA LYS A 76 0.29 0.62 -22.76
C LYS A 76 -0.83 0.45 -23.80
N ASN A 77 -1.80 1.37 -23.85
CA ASN A 77 -2.95 1.34 -24.76
C ASN A 77 -3.83 0.07 -24.61
N PHE A 78 -3.78 -0.56 -23.44
CA PHE A 78 -4.69 -1.64 -23.08
C PHE A 78 -5.92 -1.05 -22.39
N HIS A 79 -7.09 -1.19 -23.02
CA HIS A 79 -8.36 -0.68 -22.51
C HIS A 79 -9.33 -1.84 -22.30
N PHE A 80 -9.82 -2.00 -21.07
CA PHE A 80 -10.88 -2.96 -20.74
C PHE A 80 -12.06 -2.23 -20.11
N LYS A 81 -13.30 -2.63 -20.41
CA LYS A 81 -14.54 -1.93 -19.99
C LYS A 81 -14.71 -1.82 -18.47
N ALA A 82 -14.07 -2.68 -17.69
CA ALA A 82 -14.15 -2.69 -16.23
C ALA A 82 -12.76 -2.64 -15.55
N ASP A 83 -11.75 -2.08 -16.22
CA ASP A 83 -10.37 -2.00 -15.75
C ASP A 83 -10.25 -1.50 -14.29
N LYS A 84 -10.95 -0.42 -13.93
CA LYS A 84 -10.86 0.16 -12.58
C LYS A 84 -11.37 -0.77 -11.47
N ILE A 85 -12.55 -1.37 -11.69
CA ILE A 85 -13.21 -2.20 -10.68
C ILE A 85 -12.48 -3.54 -10.57
N VAL A 86 -12.16 -4.16 -11.71
CA VAL A 86 -11.48 -5.47 -11.76
C VAL A 86 -10.09 -5.38 -11.14
N ILE A 87 -9.30 -4.36 -11.47
CA ILE A 87 -7.95 -4.19 -10.91
C ILE A 87 -8.03 -3.93 -9.40
N SER A 88 -8.92 -3.04 -8.96
CA SER A 88 -9.05 -2.73 -7.53
C SER A 88 -9.48 -3.97 -6.74
N LEU A 89 -10.56 -4.63 -7.17
CA LEU A 89 -11.06 -5.86 -6.52
C LEU A 89 -10.00 -6.97 -6.54
N GLY A 90 -9.26 -7.12 -7.64
CA GLY A 90 -8.18 -8.09 -7.77
C GLY A 90 -7.09 -7.92 -6.72
N TYR A 91 -6.69 -6.68 -6.41
CA TYR A 91 -5.72 -6.41 -5.34
C TYR A 91 -6.26 -6.77 -3.95
N TYR A 92 -7.53 -6.45 -3.66
CA TYR A 92 -8.15 -6.86 -2.39
C TYR A 92 -8.20 -8.38 -2.27
N LEU A 93 -8.64 -9.09 -3.31
CA LEU A 93 -8.72 -10.55 -3.32
C LEU A 93 -7.35 -11.21 -3.10
N ILE A 94 -6.33 -10.78 -3.85
CA ILE A 94 -4.98 -11.36 -3.77
C ILE A 94 -4.38 -11.23 -2.36
N VAL A 95 -4.74 -10.19 -1.61
CA VAL A 95 -4.17 -9.98 -0.27
C VAL A 95 -5.07 -10.50 0.84
N LEU A 96 -6.38 -10.32 0.74
CA LEU A 96 -7.34 -10.80 1.74
C LEU A 96 -7.42 -12.33 1.78
N ILE A 97 -7.33 -13.02 0.64
CA ILE A 97 -7.42 -14.49 0.58
C ILE A 97 -6.29 -15.16 1.37
N PRO A 98 -4.99 -14.87 1.12
CA PRO A 98 -3.91 -15.45 1.91
C PRO A 98 -4.00 -15.10 3.40
N LEU A 99 -4.49 -13.91 3.73
CA LEU A 99 -4.66 -13.47 5.12
C LEU A 99 -5.75 -14.26 5.85
N TYR A 100 -6.84 -14.57 5.15
CA TYR A 100 -7.88 -15.47 5.65
C TYR A 100 -7.36 -16.89 5.81
N LEU A 101 -6.63 -17.42 4.82
CA LEU A 101 -6.04 -18.77 4.88
C LEU A 101 -4.99 -18.92 6.00
N MET A 102 -4.24 -17.87 6.29
CA MET A 102 -3.28 -17.85 7.41
C MET A 102 -3.95 -17.73 8.79
N GLY A 103 -5.28 -17.68 8.87
CA GLY A 103 -6.02 -17.59 10.14
C GLY A 103 -5.80 -16.27 10.89
N ILE A 104 -5.20 -15.28 10.22
CA ILE A 104 -4.97 -13.94 10.75
C ILE A 104 -6.28 -13.16 10.82
N MET A 105 -7.18 -13.41 9.85
CA MET A 105 -8.46 -12.75 9.70
C MET A 105 -9.58 -13.71 10.12
N GLY A 106 -10.54 -13.22 10.91
CA GLY A 106 -11.71 -14.00 11.33
C GLY A 106 -11.59 -14.69 12.70
N HIS A 107 -10.59 -14.33 13.51
CA HIS A 107 -10.54 -14.79 14.89
C HIS A 107 -11.56 -14.01 15.75
N PRO A 108 -12.45 -14.65 16.52
CA PRO A 108 -13.53 -13.97 17.27
C PRO A 108 -13.01 -12.90 18.24
N LEU A 109 -11.78 -13.03 18.73
CA LEU A 109 -11.12 -12.08 19.62
C LEU A 109 -10.61 -10.81 18.93
N ASN A 110 -10.60 -10.76 17.59
CA ASN A 110 -10.11 -9.63 16.79
C ASN A 110 -11.23 -8.93 16.01
N THR A 111 -12.44 -8.94 16.57
CA THR A 111 -13.62 -8.33 15.95
C THR A 111 -13.92 -6.96 16.57
N PHE A 112 -14.25 -5.99 15.73
CA PHE A 112 -14.82 -4.72 16.11
C PHE A 112 -16.21 -4.63 15.47
N TRP A 113 -17.24 -4.60 16.31
CA TRP A 113 -18.64 -4.52 15.85
C TRP A 113 -19.07 -5.68 14.92
N GLY A 114 -18.55 -6.88 15.16
CA GLY A 114 -18.84 -8.09 14.36
C GLY A 114 -18.09 -8.18 13.04
N ILE A 115 -17.26 -7.19 12.70
CA ILE A 115 -16.37 -7.18 11.55
C ILE A 115 -14.93 -7.35 12.04
N ASP A 116 -14.07 -8.02 11.29
CA ASP A 116 -12.65 -8.12 11.59
C ASP A 116 -12.01 -6.71 11.63
N LYS A 117 -11.25 -6.39 12.69
CA LYS A 117 -10.61 -5.08 12.88
C LYS A 117 -9.73 -4.67 11.69
N LEU A 118 -9.04 -5.64 11.09
CA LEU A 118 -8.16 -5.41 9.95
C LEU A 118 -8.98 -4.99 8.73
N LEU A 119 -10.08 -5.70 8.47
CA LEU A 119 -10.97 -5.43 7.35
C LEU A 119 -11.64 -4.06 7.50
N PHE A 120 -12.07 -3.72 8.72
CA PHE A 120 -12.61 -2.40 9.03
C PHE A 120 -11.57 -1.29 8.78
N GLY A 121 -10.33 -1.49 9.24
CA GLY A 121 -9.22 -0.57 8.99
C GLY A 121 -8.95 -0.38 7.49
N ILE A 122 -8.94 -1.48 6.71
CA ILE A 122 -8.76 -1.44 5.25
C ILE A 122 -9.85 -0.59 4.59
N ILE A 123 -11.11 -0.78 4.96
CA ILE A 123 -12.23 0.00 4.40
C ILE A 123 -12.04 1.49 4.69
N ILE A 124 -11.79 1.84 5.96
CA ILE A 124 -11.60 3.24 6.36
C ILE A 124 -10.40 3.86 5.63
N GLY A 125 -9.27 3.14 5.59
CA GLY A 125 -8.07 3.60 4.91
C GLY A 125 -8.31 3.84 3.43
N SER A 126 -8.96 2.91 2.74
CA SER A 126 -9.29 3.04 1.33
C SER A 126 -10.21 4.23 1.04
N VAL A 127 -11.22 4.46 1.88
CA VAL A 127 -12.12 5.62 1.75
C VAL A 127 -11.36 6.92 1.98
N ALA A 128 -10.56 7.00 3.05
CA ALA A 128 -9.79 8.19 3.40
C ALA A 128 -8.78 8.57 2.30
N PHE A 129 -8.03 7.59 1.77
CA PHE A 129 -7.08 7.83 0.69
C PHE A 129 -7.78 8.20 -0.63
N SER A 130 -8.89 7.55 -0.95
CA SER A 130 -9.68 7.90 -2.14
C SER A 130 -10.21 9.34 -2.05
N ALA A 131 -10.71 9.75 -0.88
CA ALA A 131 -11.13 11.11 -0.62
C ALA A 131 -9.97 12.10 -0.75
N GLY A 132 -8.79 11.76 -0.23
CA GLY A 132 -7.57 12.57 -0.39
C GLY A 132 -7.17 12.77 -1.85
N VAL A 133 -7.26 11.73 -2.68
CA VAL A 133 -7.00 11.82 -4.12
C VAL A 133 -8.02 12.73 -4.82
N VAL A 134 -9.31 12.57 -4.52
CA VAL A 134 -10.37 13.43 -5.08
C VAL A 134 -10.14 14.89 -4.68
N TRP A 135 -9.79 15.12 -3.41
CA TRP A 135 -9.49 16.44 -2.87
C TRP A 135 -8.28 17.08 -3.56
N HIS A 136 -7.20 16.31 -3.80
CA HIS A 136 -6.03 16.78 -4.53
C HIS A 136 -6.40 17.25 -5.94
N TYR A 137 -7.18 16.46 -6.68
CA TYR A 137 -7.63 16.87 -8.02
C TYR A 137 -8.56 18.08 -8.00
N TYR A 138 -9.43 18.20 -6.99
CA TYR A 138 -10.29 19.35 -6.80
C TYR A 138 -9.47 20.64 -6.59
N LEU A 139 -8.49 20.60 -5.69
CA LEU A 139 -7.60 21.72 -5.42
C LEU A 139 -6.74 22.07 -6.65
N LYS A 140 -6.18 21.07 -7.33
CA LYS A 140 -5.40 21.27 -8.55
C LYS A 140 -6.21 21.96 -9.65
N LYS A 141 -7.50 21.62 -9.79
CA LYS A 141 -8.41 22.28 -10.73
C LYS A 141 -8.63 23.75 -10.36
N LYS A 142 -8.72 24.07 -9.07
CA LYS A 142 -8.86 25.44 -8.56
C LYS A 142 -7.58 26.28 -8.71
N ASN A 143 -6.42 25.64 -8.78
CA ASN A 143 -5.11 26.29 -8.90
C ASN A 143 -4.52 26.26 -10.32
N ASN A 144 -5.35 26.43 -11.36
CA ASN A 144 -4.91 26.46 -12.77
C ASN A 144 -4.03 25.26 -13.18
N GLY A 145 -4.29 24.07 -12.64
CA GLY A 145 -3.55 22.85 -12.95
C GLY A 145 -2.23 22.69 -12.18
N ARG A 146 -1.87 23.61 -11.29
CA ARG A 146 -0.71 23.50 -10.40
C ARG A 146 -1.08 22.73 -9.13
N SER A 147 -0.19 21.87 -8.64
CA SER A 147 -0.37 21.32 -7.28
C SER A 147 -0.20 22.46 -6.29
N TYR A 148 -1.04 22.51 -5.25
CA TYR A 148 -0.67 23.20 -4.02
C TYR A 148 0.49 22.48 -3.35
#